data_AF-A0A1C9CR93-F1
#
_entry.id   AF-A0A1C9CR93-F1
#
_cell.length_a   1.000
_cell.length_b   1.000
_cell.length_c   1.000
_cell.angle_alpha   90.00
_cell.angle_beta   90.00
_cell.angle_gamma   90.00
#
_symmetry.space_group_name_H-M   'P 1'
#
loop_
_entity.id
_entity.type
_entity.pdbx_description
1 polymer ?
#
loop_
_entity_poly.entity_id
_entity_poly.type
_entity_poly.pdbx_seq_one_letter_code
_entity_poly.pdbx_strand_id
1 'polypeptide(L)'
;MIMAKQFFQSWLPSPEKVSNMKFLRIFGQKTLNPVLWYVNRKSITRAIFVGTFFGLLPIPFHSVFIVMAVLLFEVNLPISLMLAWLSNPLTLAPILYIGFWFGAHIYHVHMINKKMLLGVLHQISRWITHFGHGHIDLSLAKILISGLIVEAFVFATILYIVTEIFWRWMVIRNWKNRTGHKKQEDAL
;
A
#
# COMPACT_ATOMS: atom_id res chain seq x y z
N MET A 1 20.66 -13.22 3.45
CA MET A 1 19.96 -12.30 2.52
C MET A 1 19.40 -13.01 1.26
N ILE A 2 19.74 -14.29 1.01
CA ILE A 2 19.30 -15.04 -0.19
C ILE A 2 17.83 -15.50 -0.10
N MET A 3 17.35 -15.86 1.10
CA MET A 3 16.01 -16.43 1.30
C MET A 3 14.84 -15.47 1.02
N ALA A 4 14.95 -14.20 1.41
CA ALA A 4 13.89 -13.22 1.10
C ALA A 4 13.80 -12.95 -0.40
N LYS A 5 14.94 -12.93 -1.12
CA LYS A 5 14.99 -12.72 -2.56
C LYS A 5 14.23 -13.83 -3.32
N GLN A 6 14.39 -15.08 -2.90
CA GLN A 6 13.72 -16.23 -3.53
C GLN A 6 12.21 -16.27 -3.25
N PHE A 7 11.78 -15.93 -2.03
CA PHE A 7 10.35 -15.90 -1.68
C PHE A 7 9.58 -14.79 -2.41
N PHE A 8 10.17 -13.60 -2.52
CA PHE A 8 9.56 -12.53 -3.31
C PHE A 8 9.61 -12.84 -4.82
N GLN A 9 10.67 -13.44 -5.36
CA GLN A 9 10.76 -13.72 -6.80
C GLN A 9 9.75 -14.76 -7.34
N SER A 10 9.27 -15.69 -6.52
CA SER A 10 8.35 -16.74 -7.00
C SER A 10 6.89 -16.28 -7.12
N TRP A 11 6.49 -15.22 -6.41
CA TRP A 11 5.14 -14.65 -6.46
C TRP A 11 5.01 -13.45 -7.40
N LEU A 12 6.13 -12.93 -7.90
CA LEU A 12 6.15 -11.77 -8.78
C LEU A 12 5.87 -12.20 -10.23
N PRO A 13 4.87 -11.60 -10.91
CA PRO A 13 4.72 -11.80 -12.34
C PRO A 13 6.01 -11.35 -13.05
N SER A 14 6.48 -12.15 -14.01
CA SER A 14 7.74 -11.84 -14.71
C SER A 14 7.66 -10.45 -15.38
N PRO A 15 8.76 -9.68 -15.39
CA PRO A 15 8.81 -8.35 -16.00
C PRO A 15 8.28 -8.33 -17.44
N GLU A 16 8.54 -9.39 -18.21
CA GLU A 16 8.04 -9.59 -19.57
C GLU A 16 6.51 -9.67 -19.63
N LYS A 17 5.87 -10.38 -18.70
CA LYS A 17 4.41 -10.55 -18.65
C LYS A 17 3.70 -9.23 -18.34
N VAL A 18 4.30 -8.41 -17.48
CA VAL A 18 3.74 -7.11 -17.10
C VAL A 18 4.00 -6.05 -18.16
N SER A 19 5.18 -6.04 -18.82
CA SER A 19 5.44 -5.12 -19.95
C SER A 19 4.47 -5.34 -21.14
N ASN A 20 3.98 -6.56 -21.30
CA ASN A 20 3.01 -6.93 -22.35
C ASN A 20 1.56 -6.55 -22.03
N MET A 21 1.25 -6.08 -20.82
CA MET A 21 -0.09 -5.60 -20.50
C MET A 21 -0.36 -4.26 -21.21
N LYS A 22 -1.42 -4.19 -22.04
CA LYS A 22 -1.74 -3.03 -22.89
C LYS A 22 -1.72 -1.68 -22.15
N PHE A 23 -2.15 -1.65 -20.88
CA PHE A 23 -2.15 -0.43 -20.07
C PHE A 23 -0.74 0.03 -19.65
N LEU A 24 0.19 -0.91 -19.45
CA LEU A 24 1.58 -0.60 -19.07
C LEU A 24 2.42 -0.13 -20.27
N ARG A 25 2.03 -0.49 -21.48
CA ARG A 25 2.64 -0.01 -22.74
C ARG A 25 2.55 1.51 -22.92
N ILE A 26 1.53 2.16 -22.31
CA ILE A 26 1.35 3.62 -22.32
C ILE A 26 2.53 4.34 -21.63
N PHE A 27 3.21 3.66 -20.71
CA PHE A 27 4.30 4.24 -19.92
C PHE A 27 5.70 4.01 -20.53
N GLY A 28 5.78 3.41 -21.72
CA GLY A 28 6.99 3.37 -22.57
C GLY A 28 8.26 2.89 -21.86
N GLN A 29 9.41 3.51 -22.16
CA GLN A 29 10.74 3.15 -21.65
C GLN A 29 10.85 3.19 -20.11
N LYS A 30 9.99 3.93 -19.40
CA LYS A 30 10.01 3.93 -17.92
C LYS A 30 9.68 2.56 -17.33
N THR A 31 8.87 1.75 -18.01
CA THR A 31 8.57 0.38 -17.56
C THR A 31 9.76 -0.59 -17.70
N LEU A 32 10.76 -0.23 -18.51
CA LEU A 32 12.02 -0.96 -18.63
C LEU A 32 13.00 -0.61 -17.50
N ASN A 33 12.67 0.36 -16.63
CA ASN A 33 13.53 0.71 -15.51
C ASN A 33 13.66 -0.50 -14.57
N PRO A 34 14.87 -1.06 -14.41
CA PRO A 34 15.10 -2.24 -13.59
C PRO A 34 14.65 -2.04 -12.13
N VAL A 35 14.73 -0.80 -11.60
CA VAL A 35 14.35 -0.48 -10.22
C VAL A 35 12.89 -0.83 -9.90
N LEU A 36 12.01 -0.84 -10.91
CA LEU A 36 10.60 -1.22 -10.76
C LEU A 36 10.43 -2.71 -10.40
N TRP A 37 11.41 -3.53 -10.75
CA TRP A 37 11.34 -5.00 -10.65
C TRP A 37 12.28 -5.55 -9.57
N TYR A 38 13.43 -4.92 -9.36
CA TYR A 38 14.42 -5.43 -8.42
C TYR A 38 14.10 -5.13 -6.95
N VAL A 39 14.51 -6.10 -6.12
CA VAL A 39 14.48 -6.01 -4.66
C VAL A 39 15.64 -5.13 -4.19
N ASN A 40 15.34 -3.87 -3.91
CA ASN A 40 16.25 -2.91 -3.28
C ASN A 40 15.58 -2.37 -2.01
N ARG A 41 16.30 -2.37 -0.87
CA ARG A 41 15.84 -1.83 0.43
C ARG A 41 15.12 -0.49 0.28
N LYS A 42 15.74 0.47 -0.39
CA LYS A 42 15.19 1.83 -0.54
C LYS A 42 13.94 1.83 -1.43
N SER A 43 13.97 1.06 -2.51
CA SER A 43 12.84 0.93 -3.45
C SER A 43 11.64 0.24 -2.79
N ILE A 44 11.85 -0.87 -2.09
CA ILE A 44 10.80 -1.60 -1.37
C ILE A 44 10.18 -0.74 -0.27
N THR A 45 11.00 -0.07 0.54
CA THR A 45 10.47 0.74 1.64
C THR A 45 9.55 1.86 1.11
N ARG A 46 9.94 2.52 0.02
CA ARG A 46 9.10 3.52 -0.64
C ARG A 46 7.88 2.91 -1.33
N ALA A 47 8.00 1.72 -1.92
CA ALA A 47 6.89 0.97 -2.49
C ALA A 47 5.84 0.60 -1.43
N ILE A 48 6.28 0.23 -0.22
CA ILE A 48 5.37 0.00 0.91
C ILE A 48 4.58 1.28 1.23
N PHE A 49 5.25 2.42 1.31
CA PHE A 49 4.56 3.70 1.53
C PHE A 49 3.52 4.01 0.44
N VAL A 50 3.93 3.97 -0.84
CA VAL A 50 3.04 4.29 -1.98
C VAL A 50 1.86 3.32 -2.03
N GLY A 51 2.14 2.02 -1.95
CA GLY A 51 1.13 0.99 -2.01
C GLY A 51 0.15 1.04 -0.84
N THR A 52 0.63 1.26 0.39
CA THR A 52 -0.24 1.42 1.56
C THR A 52 -1.09 2.67 1.45
N PHE A 53 -0.51 3.80 1.06
CA PHE A 53 -1.23 5.08 0.97
C PHE A 53 -2.42 4.96 0.02
N PHE A 54 -2.21 4.54 -1.22
CA PHE A 54 -3.31 4.41 -2.17
C PHE A 54 -4.17 3.16 -1.92
N GLY A 55 -3.59 2.08 -1.39
CA GLY A 55 -4.30 0.84 -1.08
C GLY A 55 -5.28 0.96 0.09
N LEU A 56 -5.12 1.97 0.96
CA LEU A 56 -6.09 2.30 2.01
C LEU A 56 -7.20 3.27 1.56
N LEU A 57 -7.12 3.82 0.35
CA LEU A 57 -8.18 4.66 -0.21
C LEU A 57 -9.17 3.77 -0.97
N PRO A 58 -10.40 3.55 -0.47
CA PRO A 58 -11.41 2.73 -1.12
C PRO A 58 -12.06 3.48 -2.30
N ILE A 59 -11.24 3.94 -3.24
CA ILE A 59 -11.66 4.61 -4.47
C ILE A 59 -11.57 3.64 -5.65
N PRO A 60 -12.47 3.76 -6.63
CA PRO A 60 -12.36 2.99 -7.85
C PRO A 60 -11.05 3.34 -8.56
N PHE A 61 -10.44 2.35 -9.22
CA PHE A 61 -9.21 2.51 -9.98
C PHE A 61 -7.99 3.01 -9.18
N HIS A 62 -7.93 2.81 -7.85
CA HIS A 62 -6.78 3.21 -7.04
C HIS A 62 -5.44 2.63 -7.53
N SER A 63 -5.46 1.43 -8.14
CA SER A 63 -4.29 0.81 -8.77
C SER A 63 -3.67 1.67 -9.87
N VAL A 64 -4.46 2.50 -10.57
CA VAL A 64 -3.92 3.44 -11.56
C VAL A 64 -3.07 4.51 -10.88
N PHE A 65 -3.56 5.08 -9.77
CA PHE A 65 -2.78 6.05 -8.98
C PHE A 65 -1.52 5.42 -8.40
N ILE A 66 -1.58 4.14 -7.98
CA ILE A 66 -0.39 3.37 -7.57
C ILE A 66 0.61 3.31 -8.71
N VAL A 67 0.20 2.89 -9.91
CA VAL A 67 1.11 2.79 -11.08
C VAL A 67 1.71 4.15 -11.43
N MET A 68 0.90 5.22 -11.43
CA MET A 68 1.39 6.57 -11.69
C MET A 68 2.44 7.01 -10.67
N ALA A 69 2.17 6.82 -9.37
CA ALA A 69 3.12 7.15 -8.30
C ALA A 69 4.38 6.29 -8.37
N VAL A 70 4.24 5.00 -8.68
CA VAL A 70 5.36 4.08 -8.88
C VAL A 70 6.31 4.56 -9.98
N LEU A 71 5.76 5.00 -11.10
CA LEU A 71 6.53 5.48 -12.24
C LEU A 71 7.12 6.87 -12.02
N LEU A 72 6.48 7.70 -11.18
CA LEU A 72 6.98 9.01 -10.81
C LEU A 72 8.14 8.91 -9.81
N PHE A 73 8.01 8.04 -8.81
CA PHE A 73 9.01 7.88 -7.74
C PHE A 73 10.03 6.78 -8.02
N GLU A 74 9.85 6.04 -9.13
CA GLU A 74 10.69 4.92 -9.57
C GLU A 74 10.90 3.89 -8.45
N VAL A 75 9.80 3.37 -7.91
CA VAL A 75 9.79 2.40 -6.81
C VAL A 75 9.32 1.02 -7.27
N ASN A 76 9.44 0.01 -6.42
CA ASN A 76 9.11 -1.36 -6.78
C ASN A 76 7.61 -1.50 -7.12
N LEU A 77 7.31 -1.79 -8.38
CA LEU A 77 5.95 -1.83 -8.92
C LEU A 77 5.13 -2.96 -8.30
N PRO A 78 5.61 -4.22 -8.28
CA PRO A 78 4.80 -5.31 -7.77
C PRO A 78 4.47 -5.18 -6.28
N ILE A 79 5.43 -4.78 -5.43
CA ILE A 79 5.18 -4.60 -4.00
C ILE A 79 4.10 -3.52 -3.78
N SER A 80 4.17 -2.42 -4.54
CA SER A 80 3.16 -1.35 -4.45
C SER A 80 1.77 -1.86 -4.85
N LEU A 81 1.68 -2.65 -5.93
CA LEU A 81 0.41 -3.22 -6.41
C LEU A 81 -0.15 -4.33 -5.51
N MET A 82 0.69 -5.10 -4.81
CA MET A 82 0.22 -6.07 -3.82
C MET A 82 -0.55 -5.38 -2.69
N LEU A 83 -0.10 -4.18 -2.29
CA LEU A 83 -0.76 -3.41 -1.24
C LEU A 83 -2.07 -2.76 -1.69
N ALA A 84 -2.39 -2.74 -2.99
CA ALA A 84 -3.71 -2.36 -3.48
C ALA A 84 -4.82 -3.25 -2.86
N TRP A 85 -4.50 -4.50 -2.55
CA TRP A 85 -5.42 -5.46 -1.94
C TRP A 85 -5.69 -5.20 -0.45
N LEU A 86 -5.08 -4.17 0.14
CA LEU A 86 -5.41 -3.73 1.49
C LEU A 86 -6.88 -3.28 1.60
N SER A 87 -7.44 -2.67 0.55
CA SER A 87 -8.88 -2.36 0.47
C SER A 87 -9.64 -3.52 -0.18
N ASN A 88 -10.11 -4.45 0.64
CA ASN A 88 -10.93 -5.59 0.22
C ASN A 88 -12.21 -5.69 1.07
N PRO A 89 -13.21 -6.53 0.73
CA PRO A 89 -14.49 -6.57 1.46
C PRO A 89 -14.36 -6.77 2.97
N LEU A 90 -13.33 -7.48 3.43
CA LEU A 90 -13.10 -7.74 4.86
C LEU A 90 -12.55 -6.50 5.58
N THR A 91 -11.66 -5.75 4.93
CA THR A 91 -10.99 -4.59 5.51
C THR A 91 -11.72 -3.27 5.23
N LEU A 92 -12.71 -3.25 4.34
CA LEU A 92 -13.44 -2.03 4.00
C LEU A 92 -14.14 -1.41 5.21
N ALA A 93 -14.85 -2.21 6.00
CA ALA A 93 -15.54 -1.71 7.19
C ALA A 93 -14.59 -1.08 8.22
N PRO A 94 -13.47 -1.73 8.63
CA PRO A 94 -12.53 -1.09 9.55
C PRO A 94 -11.85 0.15 8.96
N ILE A 95 -11.47 0.15 7.66
CA ILE A 95 -10.92 1.33 6.99
C ILE A 95 -11.89 2.50 7.05
N LEU A 96 -13.16 2.30 6.69
CA LEU A 96 -14.17 3.37 6.75
C LEU A 96 -14.38 3.87 8.18
N TYR A 97 -14.39 2.97 9.16
CA TYR A 97 -14.57 3.34 10.56
C TYR A 97 -13.42 4.20 11.10
N ILE A 98 -12.17 3.81 10.84
CA ILE A 98 -10.99 4.58 11.24
C ILE A 98 -10.92 5.91 10.47
N GLY A 99 -11.27 5.90 9.18
CA GLY A 99 -11.40 7.11 8.38
C GLY A 99 -12.41 8.08 8.98
N PHE A 100 -13.61 7.63 9.36
CA PHE A 100 -14.55 8.48 10.08
C PHE A 100 -14.02 8.92 11.45
N TRP A 101 -13.20 8.12 12.13
CA TRP A 101 -12.63 8.49 13.41
C TRP A 101 -11.69 9.68 13.25
N PHE A 102 -10.75 9.63 12.31
CA PHE A 102 -9.91 10.78 11.99
C PHE A 102 -10.74 11.98 11.52
N GLY A 103 -11.70 11.77 10.62
CA GLY A 103 -12.56 12.83 10.10
C GLY A 103 -13.37 13.52 11.19
N ALA A 104 -13.96 12.76 12.11
CA ALA A 104 -14.75 13.30 13.22
C ALA A 104 -13.89 14.16 14.16
N HIS A 105 -12.63 13.78 14.39
CA HIS A 105 -11.68 14.59 15.16
C HIS A 105 -11.30 15.88 14.43
N ILE A 106 -11.10 15.84 13.11
CA ILE A 106 -10.76 17.03 12.29
C ILE A 106 -11.90 18.06 12.30
N TYR A 107 -13.15 17.60 12.19
CA TYR A 107 -14.32 18.48 12.10
C TYR A 107 -15.02 18.74 13.45
N HIS A 108 -14.52 18.17 14.54
CA HIS A 108 -15.11 18.27 15.88
C HIS A 108 -16.60 17.85 15.91
N VAL A 109 -16.91 16.75 15.23
CA VAL A 109 -18.28 16.19 15.17
C VAL A 109 -18.36 14.84 15.89
N HIS A 110 -19.59 14.41 16.18
CA HIS A 110 -19.82 13.11 16.79
C HIS A 110 -19.45 11.97 15.84
N MET A 111 -18.91 10.91 16.44
CA MET A 111 -18.56 9.68 15.74
C MET A 111 -19.80 9.02 15.14
N ILE A 112 -19.68 8.44 13.95
CA ILE A 112 -20.77 7.72 13.30
C ILE A 112 -21.17 6.47 14.10
N ASN A 113 -22.45 6.12 14.06
CA ASN A 113 -22.96 4.87 14.62
C ASN A 113 -23.06 3.76 13.56
N LYS A 114 -23.39 2.53 13.99
CA LYS A 114 -23.53 1.36 13.10
C LYS A 114 -24.53 1.58 11.96
N LYS A 115 -25.65 2.25 12.22
CA LYS A 115 -26.69 2.53 11.22
C LYS A 115 -26.17 3.49 10.14
N MET A 116 -25.43 4.53 10.54
CA MET A 116 -24.79 5.46 9.61
C MET A 116 -23.70 4.77 8.78
N LEU A 117 -22.88 3.91 9.39
CA LEU A 117 -21.86 3.14 8.66
C LEU A 117 -22.49 2.25 7.58
N LEU A 118 -23.56 1.53 7.91
CA LEU A 118 -24.31 0.72 6.95
C LEU A 118 -24.94 1.59 5.84
N GLY A 119 -25.44 2.77 6.20
CA GLY A 119 -25.95 3.75 5.23
C GLY A 119 -24.88 4.19 4.24
N VAL A 120 -23.66 4.48 4.70
CA VAL A 120 -22.51 4.83 3.85
C VAL A 120 -22.13 3.68 2.94
N LEU A 121 -22.03 2.45 3.46
CA LEU A 121 -21.77 1.26 2.64
C LEU A 121 -22.84 1.08 1.55
N HIS A 122 -24.11 1.29 1.88
CA HIS A 122 -25.20 1.23 0.92
C HIS A 122 -25.10 2.36 -0.13
N GLN A 123 -24.73 3.58 0.27
CA GLN A 123 -24.48 4.69 -0.67
C GLN A 123 -23.34 4.36 -1.63
N ILE A 124 -22.21 3.86 -1.13
CA ILE A 124 -21.07 3.43 -1.95
C ILE A 124 -21.50 2.33 -2.93
N SER A 125 -22.20 1.30 -2.44
CA SER A 125 -22.70 0.20 -3.27
C SER A 125 -23.64 0.68 -4.38
N ARG A 126 -24.59 1.57 -4.07
CA ARG A 126 -25.48 2.15 -5.09
C ARG A 126 -24.74 3.02 -6.08
N TRP A 127 -23.81 3.85 -5.62
CA TRP A 127 -23.01 4.69 -6.51
C TRP A 127 -22.21 3.83 -7.51
N ILE A 128 -21.62 2.73 -7.06
CA ILE A 128 -20.91 1.79 -7.93
C ILE A 128 -21.87 1.09 -8.91
N THR A 129 -22.97 0.52 -8.42
CA THR A 129 -23.92 -0.24 -9.26
C THR A 129 -24.67 0.62 -10.27
N HIS A 130 -24.80 1.92 -10.01
CA HIS A 130 -25.47 2.88 -10.89
C HIS A 130 -24.48 3.81 -11.61
N PHE A 131 -23.22 3.40 -11.77
CA PHE A 131 -22.19 4.13 -12.53
C PHE A 131 -22.05 5.62 -12.15
N GLY A 132 -22.19 5.92 -10.87
CA GLY A 132 -21.99 7.25 -10.31
C GLY A 132 -23.24 8.10 -10.14
N HIS A 133 -24.43 7.60 -10.50
CA HIS A 133 -25.70 8.32 -10.34
C HIS A 133 -26.37 8.12 -8.97
N GLY A 134 -25.75 7.37 -8.07
CA GLY A 134 -26.24 7.21 -6.70
C GLY A 134 -26.10 8.49 -5.88
N HIS A 135 -27.09 8.79 -5.03
CA HIS A 135 -27.00 9.88 -4.07
C HIS A 135 -25.89 9.63 -3.04
N ILE A 136 -25.00 10.62 -2.89
CA ILE A 136 -23.95 10.67 -1.87
C ILE A 136 -24.23 11.86 -0.95
N ASP A 137 -24.24 11.60 0.35
CA ASP A 137 -24.24 12.66 1.34
C ASP A 137 -22.85 13.34 1.36
N LEU A 138 -22.77 14.56 0.81
CA LEU A 138 -21.53 15.31 0.69
C LEU A 138 -20.92 15.67 2.05
N SER A 139 -21.73 15.81 3.10
CA SER A 139 -21.23 16.11 4.45
C SER A 139 -20.48 14.91 5.04
N LEU A 140 -21.08 13.72 4.94
CA LEU A 140 -20.44 12.47 5.36
C LEU A 140 -19.24 12.14 4.48
N ALA A 141 -19.35 12.33 3.16
CA ALA A 141 -18.25 12.10 2.24
C ALA A 141 -17.04 12.99 2.55
N LYS A 142 -17.26 14.29 2.84
CA LYS A 142 -16.20 15.22 3.23
C LYS A 142 -15.47 14.77 4.50
N ILE A 143 -16.22 14.38 5.53
CA ILE A 143 -15.66 13.87 6.80
C ILE A 143 -14.81 12.62 6.51
N LEU A 144 -15.41 11.63 5.83
CA LEU A 144 -14.76 10.37 5.51
C LEU A 144 -13.49 10.56 4.67
N ILE A 145 -13.55 11.30 3.57
CA ILE A 145 -12.41 11.48 2.66
C ILE A 145 -11.22 12.13 3.39
N SER A 146 -11.48 13.17 4.18
CA SER A 146 -10.41 13.83 4.93
C SER A 146 -9.73 12.86 5.91
N GLY A 147 -10.51 12.04 6.60
CA GLY A 147 -9.98 11.09 7.55
C GLY A 147 -9.27 9.91 6.88
N LEU A 148 -9.77 9.42 5.74
CA LEU A 148 -9.10 8.40 4.94
C LEU A 148 -7.73 8.86 4.44
N ILE A 149 -7.60 10.13 4.01
CA ILE A 149 -6.31 10.69 3.59
C ILE A 149 -5.33 10.71 4.76
N VAL A 150 -5.78 11.15 5.94
CA VAL A 150 -4.94 11.20 7.15
C VAL A 150 -4.56 9.78 7.60
N GLU A 151 -5.52 8.86 7.67
CA GLU A 151 -5.29 7.46 8.00
C GLU A 151 -4.27 6.84 7.04
N ALA A 152 -4.50 6.95 5.73
CA ALA A 152 -3.61 6.42 4.70
C ALA A 152 -2.18 6.95 4.87
N PHE A 153 -2.02 8.25 5.14
CA PHE A 153 -0.72 8.86 5.36
C PHE A 153 -0.04 8.35 6.63
N VAL A 154 -0.78 8.26 7.74
CA VAL A 154 -0.28 7.77 9.03
C VAL A 154 0.17 6.32 8.92
N PHE A 155 -0.69 5.43 8.41
CA PHE A 155 -0.35 4.01 8.27
C PHE A 155 0.77 3.77 7.26
N ALA A 156 0.79 4.49 6.13
CA ALA A 156 1.89 4.40 5.17
C ALA A 156 3.22 4.84 5.80
N THR A 157 3.22 5.91 6.60
CA THR A 157 4.41 6.40 7.31
C THR A 157 4.89 5.38 8.35
N ILE A 158 3.97 4.82 9.14
CA ILE A 158 4.29 3.79 10.14
C ILE A 158 4.90 2.57 9.46
N LEU A 159 4.28 2.03 8.40
CA LEU A 159 4.80 0.86 7.69
C LEU A 159 6.13 1.14 7.00
N TYR A 160 6.34 2.35 6.48
CA TYR A 160 7.65 2.79 5.98
C TYR A 160 8.72 2.72 7.07
N ILE A 161 8.46 3.30 8.25
CA ILE A 161 9.42 3.32 9.37
C ILE A 161 9.68 1.90 9.89
N VAL A 162 8.64 1.09 10.09
CA VAL A 162 8.75 -0.32 10.50
C VAL A 162 9.62 -1.09 9.51
N THR A 163 9.42 -0.87 8.21
CA THR A 163 10.21 -1.50 7.15
C THR A 163 11.69 -1.07 7.23
N GLU A 164 11.97 0.23 7.41
CA GLU A 164 13.34 0.74 7.60
C GLU A 164 14.04 0.09 8.80
N ILE A 165 13.35 -0.01 9.94
CA ILE A 165 13.84 -0.64 11.17
C ILE A 165 14.10 -2.13 10.94
N PHE A 166 13.16 -2.83 10.31
CA PHE A 166 13.29 -4.25 9.99
C PHE A 166 14.54 -4.53 9.14
N TRP A 167 14.79 -3.70 8.12
CA TRP A 167 16.01 -3.83 7.33
C TRP A 167 17.28 -3.62 8.17
N ARG A 168 17.31 -2.61 9.05
CA ARG A 168 18.47 -2.36 9.92
C ARG A 168 18.73 -3.55 10.85
N TRP A 169 17.67 -4.07 11.47
CA TRP A 169 17.75 -5.24 12.34
C TRP A 169 18.29 -6.47 11.60
N MET A 170 17.77 -6.75 10.40
CA MET A 170 18.26 -7.87 9.59
C MET A 170 19.74 -7.74 9.20
N VAL A 171 20.21 -6.53 8.88
CA VAL A 171 21.63 -6.29 8.59
C VAL A 171 22.49 -6.58 9.82
N ILE A 172 22.15 -6.02 10.98
CA ILE A 172 22.90 -6.22 12.23
C ILE A 172 22.94 -7.70 12.61
N ARG A 173 21.80 -8.41 12.52
CA ARG A 173 21.72 -9.84 12.83
C ARG A 173 22.60 -10.69 11.90
N ASN A 174 22.58 -10.41 10.60
CA ASN A 174 23.40 -11.12 9.62
C ASN A 174 24.90 -10.87 9.83
N TRP A 175 25.30 -9.67 10.28
CA TRP A 175 26.68 -9.37 10.64
C TRP A 175 27.12 -10.16 11.88
N LYS A 176 26.31 -10.18 12.95
CA LYS A 176 26.61 -10.93 14.18
C LYS A 176 26.79 -12.43 13.94
N ASN A 177 25.94 -13.03 13.09
CA ASN A 177 26.03 -14.45 12.75
C ASN A 177 27.31 -14.80 11.97
N ARG A 178 27.88 -13.87 11.20
CA ARG A 178 29.15 -14.09 10.48
C ARG A 178 30.36 -14.01 11.40
N THR A 179 30.36 -13.10 12.37
CA THR A 179 31.42 -13.01 13.40
C THR A 179 31.36 -14.16 14.42
N GLY A 180 30.17 -14.72 14.68
CA GLY A 180 30.01 -15.89 15.55
C GLY A 180 30.62 -17.16 14.97
N HIS A 181 30.43 -17.41 13.66
CA HIS A 181 31.04 -18.56 12.98
C HIS A 181 32.57 -18.49 12.90
N LYS A 182 33.14 -17.31 12.63
CA LYS A 182 34.61 -17.15 12.62
C LYS A 182 35.25 -17.46 13.98
N LYS A 183 34.64 -17.05 15.09
CA LYS A 183 35.14 -17.37 16.44
C LYS A 183 35.05 -18.85 16.83
N GLN A 184 34.18 -19.63 16.18
CA GLN A 184 34.09 -21.08 16.40
C GLN A 184 35.09 -21.86 15.53
N GLU A 185 35.38 -21.40 14.31
CA GLU A 185 36.46 -21.97 13.48
C GLU A 185 37.85 -21.65 14.06
N ASP A 186 38.07 -20.47 14.63
CA ASP A 186 39.35 -20.11 15.27
C ASP A 186 39.57 -20.81 16.65
N ALA A 187 38.55 -21.48 17.18
CA ALA A 187 38.58 -22.17 18.48
C ALA A 187 38.66 -23.71 18.39
N LEU A 188 38.70 -24.26 17.17
CA LEU A 188 38.91 -25.68 16.85
C LEU A 188 40.32 -25.89 16.30
#